data_AF-A0A553GAG4-F1
#
_entry.id   AF-A0A553GAG4-F1
#
_cell.length_a   1.000
_cell.length_b   1.000
_cell.length_c   1.000
_cell.angle_alpha   90.00
_cell.angle_beta   90.00
_cell.angle_gamma   90.00
#
_symmetry.space_group_name_H-M   'P 1'
#
loop_
_entity.id
_entity.type
_entity.pdbx_description
1 polymer ?
#
loop_
_entity_poly.entity_id
_entity_poly.type
_entity_poly.pdbx_seq_one_letter_code
_entity_poly.pdbx_strand_id
1 'polypeptide(L)'
;MEILSNVAVIWFLAGAVLLLLELLIPGVFLLFFGVGAWITSLAVYLFEPSLGIQFIIFSITSVISLLFLRNYLLKRLYNMPDPVDDPDDEFAGCIGECILPIKPDEDGRIEFKGTTWNASSETEIEVGSKVKIIRKLGLILFVEPLNN
;
A
#
# COMPACT_ATOMS: atom_id res chain seq x y z
N MET A 1 -40.34 19.56 -3.14
CA MET A 1 -39.67 18.70 -4.16
C MET A 1 -38.68 19.49 -5.03
N GLU A 2 -38.41 20.77 -4.75
CA GLU A 2 -37.50 21.63 -5.52
C GLU A 2 -36.00 21.47 -5.14
N ILE A 3 -35.72 20.88 -3.98
CA ILE A 3 -34.35 20.65 -3.51
C ILE A 3 -33.66 19.57 -4.34
N LEU A 4 -34.41 18.57 -4.81
CA LEU A 4 -33.91 17.48 -5.64
C LEU A 4 -33.73 17.88 -7.12
N SER A 5 -34.22 19.04 -7.55
CA SER A 5 -33.92 19.57 -8.88
C SER A 5 -32.56 20.29 -8.96
N ASN A 6 -31.93 20.59 -7.82
CA ASN A 6 -30.61 21.20 -7.81
C ASN A 6 -29.52 20.14 -8.01
N VAL A 7 -28.80 20.25 -9.13
CA VAL A 7 -27.75 19.31 -9.52
C VAL A 7 -26.61 19.25 -8.51
N ALA A 8 -26.28 20.36 -7.83
CA ALA A 8 -25.29 20.35 -6.74
C ALA A 8 -25.76 19.48 -5.57
N VAL A 9 -27.04 19.58 -5.19
CA VAL A 9 -27.60 18.78 -4.09
C VAL A 9 -27.60 17.29 -4.45
N ILE A 10 -27.87 16.94 -5.71
CA ILE A 10 -27.78 15.55 -6.18
C ILE A 10 -26.35 15.01 -6.00
N TRP A 11 -25.34 15.75 -6.44
CA TRP A 11 -23.93 15.35 -6.26
C TRP A 11 -23.54 15.23 -4.78
N PHE A 12 -24.01 16.16 -3.95
CA PHE A 12 -23.74 16.12 -2.51
C PHE A 12 -24.34 14.87 -1.86
N LEU A 13 -25.61 14.57 -2.15
CA LEU A 13 -26.31 13.38 -1.63
C LEU A 13 -25.68 12.09 -2.16
N ALA A 14 -25.30 12.05 -3.43
CA ALA A 14 -24.58 10.91 -4.00
C ALA A 14 -23.28 10.65 -3.25
N GLY A 15 -22.49 11.70 -2.97
CA GLY A 15 -21.28 11.60 -2.17
C GLY A 15 -21.54 11.07 -0.75
N ALA A 16 -22.59 11.57 -0.10
CA ALA A 16 -22.98 11.10 1.24
C ALA A 16 -23.38 9.61 1.25
N VAL A 17 -24.15 9.17 0.25
CA VAL A 17 -24.54 7.75 0.11
C VAL A 17 -23.31 6.87 -0.13
N LEU A 18 -22.38 7.30 -0.98
CA LEU A 18 -21.13 6.56 -1.21
C LEU A 18 -20.31 6.39 0.08
N LEU A 19 -20.21 7.44 0.90
CA LEU A 19 -19.53 7.38 2.18
C LEU A 19 -20.26 6.49 3.20
N LEU A 20 -21.60 6.48 3.21
CA LEU A 20 -22.36 5.57 4.06
C LEU A 20 -22.20 4.12 3.63
N LEU A 21 -22.17 3.84 2.32
CA LEU A 21 -21.92 2.50 1.78
C LEU A 21 -20.52 1.99 2.13
N GLU A 22 -19.52 2.88 2.14
CA GLU A 22 -18.15 2.57 2.59
C GLU A 22 -18.12 2.04 4.04
N LEU A 23 -18.99 2.55 4.92
CA LEU A 23 -19.08 2.07 6.31
C LEU A 23 -19.67 0.65 6.42
N LEU A 24 -20.49 0.24 5.44
CA LEU A 24 -21.08 -1.10 5.39
C LEU A 24 -20.10 -2.11 4.78
N ILE A 25 -19.34 -1.67 3.77
CA ILE A 25 -18.38 -2.50 3.02
C ILE A 25 -17.02 -1.80 3.07
N PRO A 26 -16.20 -2.02 4.11
CA PRO A 26 -14.91 -1.36 4.26
C PRO A 26 -13.93 -1.80 3.17
N GLY A 27 -13.62 -0.90 2.25
CA GLY A 27 -12.71 -1.11 1.11
C GLY A 27 -11.92 0.13 0.68
N VAL A 28 -12.18 1.29 1.28
CA VAL A 28 -11.65 2.63 1.01
C VAL A 28 -11.99 3.19 -0.39
N PHE A 29 -12.40 2.34 -1.34
CA PHE A 29 -12.69 2.75 -2.71
C PHE A 29 -13.82 3.76 -2.82
N LEU A 30 -14.94 3.58 -2.10
CA LEU A 30 -16.10 4.45 -2.19
C LEU A 30 -15.84 5.81 -1.55
N LEU A 31 -14.89 5.88 -0.61
CA LEU A 31 -14.43 7.13 -0.01
C LEU A 31 -13.91 8.11 -1.06
N PHE A 32 -13.06 7.65 -1.99
CA PHE A 32 -12.48 8.52 -3.02
C PHE A 32 -13.56 9.08 -3.98
N PHE A 33 -14.52 8.24 -4.36
CA PHE A 33 -15.67 8.67 -5.17
C PHE A 33 -16.59 9.62 -4.39
N GLY A 34 -16.78 9.39 -3.09
CA GLY A 34 -17.56 10.28 -2.23
C GLY A 34 -16.96 11.69 -2.14
N VAL A 35 -15.65 11.77 -1.91
CA VAL A 35 -14.90 13.05 -1.91
C VAL A 35 -14.96 13.72 -3.28
N GLY A 36 -14.77 12.97 -4.37
CA GLY A 36 -14.90 13.50 -5.73
C GLY A 36 -16.30 14.07 -6.01
N ALA A 37 -17.35 13.40 -5.54
CA ALA A 37 -18.74 13.87 -5.66
C ALA A 37 -18.97 15.18 -4.90
N TRP A 38 -18.41 15.35 -3.71
CA TRP A 38 -18.50 16.59 -2.95
C TRP A 38 -17.72 17.74 -3.57
N ILE A 39 -16.52 17.49 -4.10
CA ILE A 39 -15.78 18.50 -4.86
C ILE A 39 -16.56 18.91 -6.11
N THR A 40 -17.17 17.95 -6.81
CA THR A 40 -18.02 18.22 -7.97
C THR A 40 -19.26 19.02 -7.58
N SER A 41 -19.91 18.69 -6.47
CA SER A 41 -21.03 19.47 -5.91
C SER A 41 -20.63 20.92 -5.65
N LEU A 42 -19.46 21.16 -5.06
CA LEU A 42 -18.96 22.50 -4.81
C LEU A 42 -18.67 23.24 -6.11
N ALA A 43 -18.08 22.57 -7.10
CA ALA A 43 -17.84 23.15 -8.42
C ALA A 43 -19.15 23.50 -9.14
N VAL A 44 -20.18 22.67 -9.02
CA VAL A 44 -21.52 22.95 -9.57
C VAL A 44 -22.14 24.16 -8.91
N TYR A 45 -22.01 24.28 -7.59
CA TYR A 45 -22.52 25.41 -6.84
C TYR A 45 -21.83 26.74 -7.18
N LEU A 46 -20.53 26.72 -7.51
CA LEU A 46 -19.75 27.93 -7.78
C LEU A 46 -19.72 28.36 -9.25
N PHE A 47 -19.71 27.42 -10.18
CA PHE A 47 -19.40 27.68 -11.59
C PHE A 47 -20.47 27.22 -12.57
N GLU A 48 -21.52 26.53 -12.08
CA GLU A 48 -22.62 25.98 -12.89
C GLU A 48 -22.17 25.33 -14.22
N PRO A 49 -21.16 24.44 -14.20
CA PRO A 49 -20.61 23.86 -15.41
C PRO A 49 -21.64 22.90 -16.05
N SER A 50 -21.52 22.72 -17.37
CA SER A 50 -22.37 21.78 -18.10
C SER A 50 -22.19 20.34 -17.59
N LEU A 51 -23.21 19.49 -17.79
CA LEU A 51 -23.19 18.11 -17.30
C LEU A 51 -21.93 17.32 -17.73
N GLY A 52 -21.46 17.51 -18.97
CA GLY A 52 -20.24 16.85 -19.44
C GLY A 52 -19.00 17.26 -18.64
N ILE A 53 -18.89 18.54 -18.30
CA ILE A 53 -17.77 19.07 -17.49
C ILE A 53 -17.88 18.55 -16.05
N GLN A 54 -19.10 18.40 -15.50
CA GLN A 54 -19.29 17.81 -14.16
C GLN A 54 -18.71 16.40 -14.06
N PHE A 55 -18.98 15.54 -15.04
CA PHE A 55 -18.41 14.18 -15.05
C PHE A 55 -16.88 14.16 -15.20
N ILE A 56 -16.33 15.12 -15.95
CA ILE A 56 -14.87 15.29 -16.07
C ILE A 56 -14.28 15.71 -14.72
N ILE A 57 -14.85 16.71 -14.06
CA ILE A 57 -14.42 17.15 -12.72
C ILE A 57 -14.51 16.01 -11.74
N PHE A 58 -15.63 15.28 -11.70
CA PHE A 58 -15.82 14.12 -10.84
C PHE A 58 -14.76 13.04 -11.06
N SER A 59 -14.50 12.68 -12.32
CA SER A 59 -13.52 11.64 -12.65
C SER A 59 -12.11 12.07 -12.25
N ILE A 60 -11.71 13.29 -12.60
CA ILE A 60 -10.38 13.82 -12.27
C ILE A 60 -10.20 13.92 -10.75
N THR A 61 -11.18 14.48 -10.04
CA THR A 61 -11.10 14.65 -8.58
C THR A 61 -11.12 13.32 -7.84
N SER A 62 -11.88 12.33 -8.32
CA SER A 62 -11.86 10.97 -7.76
C SER A 62 -10.51 10.29 -7.96
N VAL A 63 -9.92 10.40 -9.16
CA VAL A 63 -8.58 9.83 -9.45
C VAL A 63 -7.50 10.53 -8.63
N ILE A 64 -7.53 11.87 -8.55
CA ILE A 64 -6.59 12.63 -7.72
C ILE A 64 -6.76 12.24 -6.25
N SER A 65 -8.00 12.19 -5.74
CA SER A 65 -8.28 11.75 -4.37
C SER A 65 -7.73 10.36 -4.14
N LEU A 66 -7.94 9.41 -5.06
CA LEU A 66 -7.37 8.07 -4.98
C LEU A 66 -5.84 8.13 -4.92
N LEU A 67 -5.15 8.85 -5.79
CA LEU A 67 -3.69 8.87 -5.80
C LEU A 67 -3.07 9.50 -4.55
N PHE A 68 -3.59 10.66 -4.10
CA PHE A 68 -3.05 11.38 -2.95
C PHE A 68 -3.46 10.75 -1.63
N LEU A 69 -4.73 10.35 -1.52
CA LEU A 69 -5.31 9.92 -0.26
C LEU A 69 -5.08 8.42 -0.02
N ARG A 70 -4.91 7.59 -1.06
CA ARG A 70 -4.53 6.17 -0.91
C ARG A 70 -3.23 6.01 -0.12
N ASN A 71 -2.17 6.73 -0.50
CA ASN A 71 -0.88 6.58 0.17
C ASN A 71 -0.93 7.07 1.63
N TYR A 72 -1.73 8.11 1.91
CA TYR A 72 -1.91 8.61 3.27
C TYR A 72 -2.78 7.69 4.15
N LEU A 73 -3.91 7.21 3.61
CA LEU A 73 -4.86 6.38 4.35
C LEU A 73 -4.32 4.96 4.59
N LEU A 74 -3.65 4.35 3.62
CA LEU A 74 -3.03 3.03 3.82
C LEU A 74 -1.95 3.07 4.91
N LYS A 75 -1.12 4.12 4.94
CA LYS A 75 -0.11 4.30 6.00
C LYS A 75 -0.73 4.52 7.37
N ARG A 76 -1.78 5.34 7.48
CA ARG A 76 -2.34 5.76 8.77
C ARG A 76 -3.40 4.82 9.35
N LEU A 77 -4.23 4.20 8.52
CA LEU A 77 -5.33 3.34 8.96
C LEU A 77 -4.95 1.87 8.98
N TYR A 78 -4.06 1.43 8.07
CA TYR A 78 -3.74 0.01 7.91
C TYR A 78 -2.32 -0.36 8.36
N ASN A 79 -1.50 0.61 8.79
CA ASN A 79 -0.07 0.36 9.09
C ASN A 79 0.63 -0.42 7.95
N MET A 80 0.12 -0.28 6.72
CA MET A 80 0.68 -0.97 5.57
C MET A 80 1.95 -0.22 5.16
N PRO A 81 3.11 -0.93 5.08
CA PRO A 81 4.29 -0.39 4.40
C PRO A 81 3.91 0.03 2.98
N ASP A 82 4.67 0.95 2.38
CA ASP A 82 4.43 1.39 1.00
C ASP A 82 4.28 0.16 0.07
N PRO A 83 3.51 0.20 -1.02
CA PRO A 83 3.51 -0.88 -2.02
C PRO A 83 4.87 -1.01 -2.75
N VAL A 84 5.84 -0.15 -2.41
CA VAL A 84 7.24 -0.22 -2.81
C VAL A 84 8.07 -1.03 -1.80
N ASP A 85 7.59 -1.17 -0.57
CA ASP A 85 8.15 -2.04 0.45
C ASP A 85 7.40 -3.37 0.38
N ASP A 86 7.95 -4.20 -0.49
CA ASP A 86 7.85 -5.66 -0.57
C ASP A 86 7.23 -6.30 0.71
N PRO A 87 6.27 -7.25 0.61
CA PRO A 87 5.80 -8.09 1.74
C PRO A 87 6.90 -8.92 2.42
N ASP A 88 8.16 -8.67 2.08
CA ASP A 88 9.37 -9.34 2.48
C ASP A 88 10.06 -8.74 3.73
N ASP A 89 9.51 -7.65 4.29
CA ASP A 89 10.02 -7.05 5.53
C ASP A 89 9.72 -7.91 6.78
N GLU A 90 8.91 -8.98 6.65
CA GLU A 90 8.70 -9.94 7.75
C GLU A 90 9.97 -10.76 8.06
N PHE A 91 10.91 -10.82 7.11
CA PHE A 91 12.18 -11.53 7.28
C PHE A 91 13.27 -10.63 7.86
N ALA A 92 13.19 -9.32 7.65
CA ALA A 92 14.23 -8.37 8.09
C ALA A 92 14.31 -8.33 9.63
N GLY A 93 15.52 -8.45 10.16
CA GLY A 93 15.80 -8.50 11.58
C GLY A 93 15.68 -9.89 12.23
N CYS A 94 15.17 -10.89 11.51
CA CYS A 94 15.08 -12.25 12.02
C CYS A 94 16.44 -12.98 11.99
N ILE A 95 16.59 -13.98 12.86
CA ILE A 95 17.80 -14.80 12.96
C ILE A 95 17.54 -16.16 12.32
N GLY A 96 18.44 -16.57 11.42
CA GLY A 96 18.49 -17.90 10.82
C GLY A 96 19.81 -18.60 11.15
N GLU A 97 19.92 -19.85 10.72
CA GLU A 97 21.14 -20.65 10.86
C GLU A 97 21.69 -20.98 9.47
N CYS A 98 22.99 -20.75 9.26
CA CYS A 98 23.66 -21.10 8.02
C CYS A 98 23.78 -22.62 7.89
N ILE A 99 23.14 -23.23 6.88
CA ILE A 99 23.22 -24.68 6.64
C ILE A 99 24.15 -25.03 5.48
N LEU A 100 24.42 -24.08 4.59
CA LEU A 100 25.38 -24.17 3.49
C LEU A 100 26.22 -22.90 3.49
N PRO A 101 27.57 -23.02 3.41
CA PRO A 101 28.47 -21.90 3.58
C PRO A 101 28.17 -20.82 2.55
N ILE A 102 28.25 -19.56 2.97
CA ILE A 102 28.01 -18.40 2.10
C ILE A 102 29.35 -17.70 1.89
N LYS A 103 29.69 -17.37 0.64
CA LYS A 103 30.88 -16.58 0.31
C LYS A 103 30.46 -15.35 -0.49
N PRO A 104 31.30 -14.29 -0.54
CA PRO A 104 30.97 -13.07 -1.28
C PRO A 104 30.56 -13.28 -2.75
N ASP A 105 31.09 -14.33 -3.39
CA ASP A 105 30.82 -14.68 -4.78
C ASP A 105 29.97 -15.97 -4.94
N GLU A 106 29.49 -16.57 -3.85
CA GLU A 106 28.78 -17.85 -3.87
C GLU A 106 27.58 -17.84 -2.91
N ASP A 107 26.38 -17.97 -3.47
CA ASP A 107 25.15 -18.07 -2.69
C ASP A 107 25.15 -19.37 -1.87
N GLY A 108 24.93 -19.24 -0.57
CA GLY A 108 24.73 -20.36 0.34
C GLY A 108 23.24 -20.55 0.66
N ARG A 109 22.97 -21.22 1.78
CA ARG A 109 21.60 -21.42 2.26
C ARG A 109 21.52 -21.31 3.76
N ILE A 110 20.39 -20.81 4.22
CA ILE A 110 20.06 -20.71 5.64
C ILE A 110 18.78 -21.47 5.93
N GLU A 111 18.65 -21.97 7.15
CA GLU A 111 17.38 -22.43 7.70
C GLU A 111 16.73 -21.31 8.50
N PHE A 112 15.48 -21.01 8.15
CA PHE A 112 14.65 -20.04 8.84
C PHE A 112 13.21 -20.53 8.91
N LYS A 113 12.63 -20.54 10.13
CA LYS A 113 11.28 -21.08 10.41
C LYS A 113 11.06 -22.51 9.87
N GLY A 114 12.08 -23.37 9.95
CA GLY A 114 12.01 -24.77 9.47
C GLY A 114 11.96 -24.91 7.95
N THR A 115 12.26 -23.85 7.21
CA THR A 115 12.38 -23.86 5.75
C THR A 115 13.78 -23.42 5.35
N THR A 116 14.31 -24.04 4.30
CA THR A 116 15.58 -23.65 3.70
C THR A 116 15.40 -22.53 2.69
N TRP A 117 16.17 -21.46 2.84
CA TRP A 117 16.19 -20.31 1.94
C TRP A 117 17.58 -20.12 1.32
N ASN A 118 17.62 -19.63 0.08
CA ASN A 118 18.88 -19.20 -0.52
C ASN A 118 19.33 -17.91 0.16
N ALA A 119 20.63 -17.79 0.44
CA ALA A 119 21.17 -16.64 1.15
C ALA A 119 22.47 -16.15 0.52
N SER A 120 22.66 -14.84 0.53
CA SER A 120 23.84 -14.15 0.01
C SER A 120 24.36 -13.17 1.06
N SER A 121 25.68 -13.01 1.14
CA SER A 121 26.36 -12.17 2.14
C SER A 121 27.63 -11.60 1.51
N GLU A 122 27.98 -10.36 1.86
CA GLU A 122 29.24 -9.73 1.47
C GLU A 122 30.44 -10.29 2.26
N THR A 123 30.17 -11.06 3.31
CA THR A 123 31.18 -11.70 4.17
C THR A 123 31.05 -13.21 4.13
N GLU A 124 32.17 -13.91 4.34
CA GLU A 124 32.16 -15.36 4.44
C GLU A 124 31.47 -15.82 5.73
N ILE A 125 30.55 -16.77 5.60
CA ILE A 125 29.77 -17.32 6.72
C ILE A 125 29.86 -18.84 6.68
N GLU A 126 30.40 -19.43 7.74
CA GLU A 126 30.53 -20.88 7.89
C GLU A 126 29.20 -21.53 8.28
N VAL A 127 29.06 -22.81 7.95
CA VAL A 127 27.92 -23.65 8.35
C VAL A 127 27.80 -23.71 9.88
N GLY A 128 26.58 -23.61 10.40
CA GLY A 128 26.26 -23.56 11.82
C GLY A 128 26.30 -22.16 12.43
N SER A 129 26.74 -21.15 11.67
CA SER A 129 26.74 -19.76 12.13
C SER A 129 25.33 -19.19 12.18
N LYS A 130 25.02 -18.43 13.23
CA LYS A 130 23.79 -17.63 13.28
C LYS A 130 23.95 -16.39 12.42
N VAL A 131 22.95 -16.12 11.59
CA VAL A 131 22.93 -14.98 10.68
C VAL A 131 21.70 -14.14 10.90
N LYS A 132 21.84 -12.83 10.74
CA LYS A 132 20.72 -11.90 10.76
C LYS A 132 20.31 -11.58 9.34
N ILE A 133 19.03 -11.73 9.04
CA ILE A 133 18.48 -11.35 7.74
C ILE A 133 18.31 -9.83 7.71
N ILE A 134 18.88 -9.19 6.70
CA ILE A 134 18.87 -7.73 6.53
C ILE A 134 17.71 -7.33 5.63
N ARG A 135 17.54 -8.07 4.52
CA ARG A 135 16.51 -7.84 3.50
C ARG A 135 16.35 -9.10 2.65
N LYS A 136 15.29 -9.17 1.88
CA LYS A 136 15.09 -10.19 0.84
C LYS A 136 15.07 -9.52 -0.53
N LEU A 137 15.58 -10.22 -1.54
CA LEU A 137 15.51 -9.80 -2.93
C LEU A 137 15.04 -11.00 -3.76
N GLY A 138 13.76 -11.05 -4.08
CA GLY A 138 13.16 -12.14 -4.83
C GLY A 138 13.12 -13.46 -4.04
N LEU A 139 14.02 -14.40 -4.34
CA LEU A 139 14.12 -15.70 -3.62
C LEU A 139 15.41 -15.83 -2.81
N ILE A 140 16.19 -14.75 -2.69
CA ILE A 140 17.47 -14.71 -2.00
C ILE A 140 17.36 -13.80 -0.79
N LEU A 141 17.77 -14.29 0.37
CA LEU A 141 17.88 -13.53 1.62
C LEU A 141 19.29 -12.94 1.74
N PHE A 142 19.39 -11.62 1.89
CA PHE A 142 20.65 -10.98 2.24
C PHE A 142 20.84 -11.06 3.75
N VAL A 143 21.98 -11.59 4.17
CA VAL A 143 22.27 -11.87 5.57
C VAL A 143 23.63 -11.37 5.98
N GLU A 144 23.77 -11.05 7.26
CA GLU A 144 25.04 -10.71 7.90
C GLU A 144 25.32 -11.68 9.05
N PRO A 145 26.59 -11.99 9.34
CA PRO A 145 26.95 -12.78 10.51
C PRO A 145 26.54 -12.05 11.78
N LEU A 146 25.88 -12.76 12.70
CA LEU A 146 25.57 -12.23 14.02
C LEU A 146 26.85 -12.30 14.88
N ASN A 147 27.78 -11.36 14.66
CA ASN A 147 29.01 -11.27 15.44
C ASN A 147 28.69 -11.17 16.94
N ASN A 148 29.38 -11.98 17.74
CA ASN A 148 29.57 -11.77 19.17
C ASN A 148 31.04 -11.42 19.40
#